data_AF-A0AA43KB70-F1
#
_entry.id   AF-A0AA43KB70-F1
#
_cell.length_a   1.000
_cell.length_b   1.000
_cell.length_c   1.000
_cell.angle_alpha   90.00
_cell.angle_beta   90.00
_cell.angle_gamma   90.00
#
_symmetry.space_group_name_H-M   'P 1'
#
loop_
_entity.id
_entity.type
_entity.pdbx_description
1 polymer ?
#
loop_
_entity_poly.entity_id
_entity_poly.type
_entity_poly.pdbx_seq_one_letter_code
_entity_poly.pdbx_strand_id
1 'polypeptide(L)'
;MSNIVIQMLIIGLVAGLTGGMFGLGGGAIMVPAMVLLVGLDQKYATGTSIAAQILPIGILGALVYYRHGNMNVKYATFIAIGLIVGNLFGALFANQPFISSEIIKKLYGIFLLLLGIRYLLGR
;
A
#
# COMPACT_ATOMS: atom_id res chain seq x y z
N MET A 1 -25.65 -2.38 -3.18
CA MET A 1 -24.52 -3.31 -2.92
C MET A 1 -23.69 -3.59 -4.18
N SER A 2 -24.29 -3.77 -5.36
CA SER A 2 -23.56 -3.99 -6.63
C SER A 2 -22.50 -2.92 -6.95
N ASN A 3 -22.82 -1.63 -6.76
CA ASN A 3 -21.92 -0.54 -7.13
C ASN A 3 -20.61 -0.50 -6.33
N ILE A 4 -20.65 -0.77 -5.02
CA ILE A 4 -19.46 -0.77 -4.16
C ILE A 4 -18.53 -1.92 -4.53
N VAL A 5 -19.07 -3.12 -4.80
CA VAL A 5 -18.24 -4.27 -5.21
C VAL A 5 -17.53 -3.98 -6.53
N ILE A 6 -18.23 -3.39 -7.51
CA ILE A 6 -17.63 -2.96 -8.78
C ILE A 6 -16.54 -1.92 -8.54
N GLN A 7 -16.77 -0.93 -7.67
CA GLN A 7 -15.75 0.06 -7.29
C GLN A 7 -14.51 -0.61 -6.69
N MET A 8 -14.69 -1.58 -5.78
CA MET A 8 -13.55 -2.31 -5.18
C MET A 8 -12.78 -3.12 -6.22
N LEU A 9 -13.46 -3.75 -7.19
CA LEU A 9 -12.80 -4.44 -8.29
C LEU A 9 -11.98 -3.49 -9.17
N ILE A 10 -12.54 -2.33 -9.53
CA ILE A 10 -11.83 -1.31 -10.32
C ILE A 10 -10.62 -0.78 -9.54
N ILE A 11 -10.80 -0.45 -8.26
CA ILE A 11 -9.72 0.00 -7.38
C ILE A 11 -8.61 -1.07 -7.32
N GLY A 12 -8.98 -2.33 -7.12
CA GLY A 12 -8.04 -3.44 -7.08
C GLY A 12 -7.28 -3.64 -8.41
N LEU A 13 -7.96 -3.51 -9.54
CA LEU A 13 -7.34 -3.64 -10.87
C LEU A 13 -6.33 -2.51 -11.12
N VAL A 14 -6.71 -1.26 -10.88
CA VAL A 14 -5.81 -0.10 -11.05
C VAL A 14 -4.64 -0.18 -10.08
N ALA A 15 -4.89 -0.55 -8.82
CA ALA A 15 -3.85 -0.73 -7.82
C ALA A 15 -2.91 -1.90 -8.14
N GLY A 16 -3.42 -2.99 -8.71
CA GLY A 16 -2.63 -4.13 -9.15
C GLY A 16 -1.71 -3.78 -10.32
N LEU A 17 -2.23 -3.08 -11.33
CA LEU A 17 -1.44 -2.61 -12.48
C LEU A 17 -0.31 -1.67 -12.04
N THR A 18 -0.66 -0.62 -11.29
CA THR A 18 0.31 0.35 -10.78
C THR A 18 1.28 -0.25 -9.76
N GLY A 19 0.82 -1.17 -8.92
CA GLY A 19 1.63 -1.91 -7.95
C GLY A 19 2.65 -2.81 -8.64
N GLY A 20 2.28 -3.48 -9.73
CA GLY A 20 3.19 -4.29 -10.54
C GLY A 20 4.19 -3.45 -11.35
N MET A 21 3.77 -2.29 -11.87
CA MET A 21 4.63 -1.40 -12.66
C MET A 21 5.65 -0.62 -11.81
N PHE A 22 5.21 -0.07 -10.68
CA PHE A 22 6.01 0.82 -9.83
C PHE A 22 6.58 0.15 -8.58
N GLY A 23 6.17 -1.08 -8.26
CA GLY A 23 6.60 -1.77 -7.04
C GLY A 23 6.01 -1.21 -5.74
N LEU A 24 4.99 -0.36 -5.81
CA LEU A 24 4.40 0.34 -4.65
C LEU A 24 3.53 -0.55 -3.74
N GLY A 25 3.27 -1.80 -4.13
CA GLY A 25 2.35 -2.70 -3.42
C GLY A 25 0.86 -2.34 -3.56
N GLY A 26 0.50 -1.31 -4.33
CA GLY A 26 -0.89 -0.92 -4.61
C GLY A 26 -1.61 -0.18 -3.47
N GLY A 27 -1.12 -0.26 -2.23
CA GLY A 27 -1.68 0.47 -1.08
C GLY A 27 -1.71 1.99 -1.27
N ALA A 28 -0.68 2.53 -1.92
CA ALA A 28 -0.58 3.94 -2.35
C ALA A 28 -1.79 4.44 -3.15
N ILE A 29 -2.46 3.55 -3.89
CA ILE A 29 -3.62 3.85 -4.70
C ILE A 29 -4.92 3.41 -4.02
N MET A 30 -4.94 2.20 -3.43
CA MET A 30 -6.13 1.65 -2.79
C MET A 30 -6.65 2.52 -1.64
N VAL A 31 -5.75 2.97 -0.76
CA VAL A 31 -6.16 3.70 0.45
C VAL A 31 -6.79 5.06 0.09
N PRO A 32 -6.16 5.94 -0.72
CA PRO A 32 -6.80 7.18 -1.15
C PRO A 32 -8.08 6.94 -1.95
N ALA A 33 -8.14 5.92 -2.81
CA ALA A 33 -9.33 5.65 -3.60
C ALA A 33 -10.52 5.26 -2.71
N MET A 34 -10.31 4.38 -1.74
CA MET A 34 -11.34 4.00 -0.76
C MET A 34 -11.79 5.17 0.12
N VAL A 35 -10.86 6.03 0.53
CA VAL A 35 -11.17 7.17 1.41
C VAL A 35 -11.86 8.30 0.65
N LEU A 36 -11.37 8.65 -0.54
CA LEU A 36 -11.83 9.84 -1.28
C LEU A 36 -13.00 9.53 -2.23
N LEU A 37 -13.04 8.35 -2.83
CA LEU A 37 -14.09 8.00 -3.80
C LEU A 37 -15.25 7.23 -3.18
N VAL A 38 -14.96 6.39 -2.16
CA VAL A 38 -15.97 5.56 -1.50
C VAL A 38 -16.38 6.13 -0.13
N GLY A 39 -15.56 7.01 0.45
CA GLY A 39 -15.86 7.66 1.73
C GLY A 39 -15.56 6.79 2.95
N LEU A 40 -14.70 5.77 2.81
CA LEU A 40 -14.33 4.91 3.94
C LEU A 40 -13.41 5.66 4.92
N ASP A 41 -13.47 5.25 6.19
CA ASP A 41 -12.52 5.71 7.21
C ASP A 41 -11.09 5.32 6.84
N GLN A 42 -10.12 6.20 7.13
CA GLN A 42 -8.70 6.00 6.79
C GLN A 42 -8.13 4.71 7.39
N LYS A 43 -8.41 4.41 8.67
CA LYS A 43 -7.88 3.20 9.31
C LYS A 43 -8.54 1.95 8.73
N TYR A 44 -9.84 2.01 8.48
CA TYR A 44 -10.58 0.92 7.84
C TYR A 44 -10.03 0.62 6.44
N ALA A 45 -9.91 1.64 5.59
CA ALA A 45 -9.33 1.53 4.25
C ALA A 45 -7.89 1.00 4.29
N THR A 46 -7.08 1.45 5.25
CA THR A 46 -5.70 0.96 5.44
C THR A 46 -5.69 -0.53 5.75
N GLY A 47 -6.49 -0.97 6.73
CA GLY A 47 -6.60 -2.38 7.12
C GLY A 47 -7.09 -3.27 5.96
N THR A 48 -8.13 -2.84 5.24
CA THR A 48 -8.63 -3.54 4.05
C THR A 48 -7.55 -3.64 2.97
N SER A 49 -6.79 -2.57 2.72
CA SER A 49 -5.72 -2.59 1.73
C SER A 49 -4.59 -3.55 2.10
N ILE A 50 -4.22 -3.64 3.38
CA ILE A 50 -3.19 -4.56 3.87
C ILE A 50 -3.65 -6.00 3.64
N ALA A 51 -4.89 -6.32 4.03
CA ALA A 51 -5.48 -7.64 3.82
C ALA A 51 -5.51 -8.03 2.32
N ALA A 52 -5.84 -7.09 1.43
CA ALA A 52 -5.87 -7.33 0.00
C ALA A 52 -4.47 -7.56 -0.63
N GLN A 53 -3.41 -7.01 -0.03
CA GLN A 53 -2.04 -7.07 -0.58
C GLN A 53 -1.27 -8.34 -0.22
N ILE A 54 -1.50 -8.88 0.98
CA ILE A 54 -0.63 -9.91 1.59
C ILE A 54 -0.52 -11.19 0.73
N LEU A 55 -1.62 -11.65 0.12
CA LEU A 55 -1.64 -12.96 -0.55
C LEU A 55 -1.33 -12.91 -2.06
N PRO A 56 -1.99 -12.06 -2.89
CA PRO A 56 -1.89 -12.20 -4.34
C PRO A 56 -0.80 -11.33 -4.97
N ILE A 57 -0.63 -10.10 -4.50
CA ILE A 57 0.10 -9.06 -5.24
C ILE A 57 1.61 -9.25 -5.11
N GLY A 58 2.09 -9.43 -3.88
CA GLY A 58 3.53 -9.53 -3.61
C GLY A 58 4.18 -10.74 -4.29
N ILE A 59 3.52 -11.91 -4.23
CA ILE A 59 4.08 -13.17 -4.75
C ILE A 59 4.13 -13.16 -6.29
N LEU A 60 3.04 -12.76 -6.95
CA LEU A 60 2.96 -12.76 -8.41
C LEU A 60 3.94 -11.74 -9.01
N GLY A 61 4.04 -10.53 -8.44
CA GLY A 61 5.02 -9.54 -8.85
C GLY A 61 6.45 -10.03 -8.66
N ALA A 62 6.79 -10.51 -7.46
CA ALA A 62 8.13 -11.03 -7.16
C ALA A 62 8.53 -12.19 -8.09
N LEU A 63 7.60 -13.09 -8.42
CA LEU A 63 7.85 -14.18 -9.37
C LEU A 63 8.23 -13.67 -10.76
N VAL A 64 7.52 -12.66 -11.27
CA VAL A 64 7.83 -12.07 -12.58
C VAL A 64 9.20 -11.39 -12.56
N TYR A 65 9.48 -10.56 -11.54
CA TYR A 65 10.79 -9.90 -11.41
C TYR A 65 11.94 -10.89 -11.22
N TYR A 66 11.73 -11.96 -10.45
CA TYR A 66 12.70 -13.03 -10.28
C TYR A 66 13.03 -13.75 -11.60
N ARG A 67 12.00 -14.11 -12.38
CA ARG A 67 12.18 -14.77 -13.68
C ARG A 67 12.94 -13.92 -14.69
N HIS A 68 12.88 -12.59 -14.57
CA HIS A 68 13.62 -11.67 -15.43
C HIS A 68 15.01 -11.29 -14.87
N GLY A 69 15.46 -11.91 -13.76
CA GLY A 69 16.74 -11.59 -13.14
C GLY A 69 16.78 -10.23 -12.43
N ASN A 70 15.64 -9.57 -12.27
CA ASN A 70 15.51 -8.22 -11.69
C ASN A 70 15.22 -8.25 -10.18
N MET A 71 15.61 -9.32 -9.49
CA MET A 71 15.37 -9.48 -8.05
C MET A 71 16.62 -9.94 -7.31
N ASN A 72 17.06 -9.14 -6.35
CA ASN A 72 18.08 -9.57 -5.39
C ASN A 72 17.39 -10.26 -4.20
N VAL A 73 17.44 -11.60 -4.18
CA VAL A 73 16.80 -12.41 -3.14
C VAL A 73 17.35 -12.09 -1.75
N LYS A 74 18.66 -11.89 -1.62
CA LYS A 74 19.31 -11.60 -0.34
C LYS A 74 18.78 -10.29 0.26
N TYR A 75 18.74 -9.22 -0.54
CA TYR A 75 18.20 -7.93 -0.08
C TYR A 75 16.71 -8.02 0.23
N ALA A 76 15.95 -8.73 -0.60
CA ALA A 76 14.52 -8.96 -0.37
C ALA A 76 14.27 -9.64 0.99
N THR A 77 15.09 -10.63 1.38
CA THR A 77 14.95 -11.32 2.68
C THR A 77 15.17 -10.38 3.87
N PHE A 78 16.24 -9.57 3.86
CA PHE A 78 16.48 -8.64 4.96
C PHE A 78 15.41 -7.53 5.04
N ILE A 79 14.96 -7.03 3.89
CA ILE A 79 13.84 -6.08 3.83
C ILE A 79 12.57 -6.72 4.38
N ALA A 80 12.29 -7.98 4.04
CA ALA A 80 11.10 -8.69 4.54
C ALA A 80 11.09 -8.81 6.07
N ILE A 81 12.23 -9.08 6.70
CA ILE A 81 12.34 -9.11 8.17
C ILE A 81 12.00 -7.73 8.75
N GLY A 82 12.57 -6.67 8.18
CA GLY A 82 12.26 -5.29 8.59
C GLY A 82 10.78 -4.93 8.40
N LEU A 83 10.17 -5.39 7.29
CA LEU A 83 8.76 -5.17 7.01
C LEU A 83 7.85 -5.86 8.02
N ILE A 84 8.15 -7.10 8.44
CA ILE A 84 7.36 -7.82 9.44
C ILE A 84 7.31 -7.01 10.74
N VAL A 85 8.48 -6.60 11.23
CA VAL A 85 8.61 -5.86 12.48
C VAL A 85 7.96 -4.47 12.36
N GLY A 86 8.33 -3.72 11.32
CA GLY A 86 7.84 -2.36 11.10
C GLY A 86 6.34 -2.29 10.86
N ASN A 87 5.78 -3.22 10.08
CA ASN A 87 4.35 -3.26 9.81
C ASN A 87 3.53 -3.63 11.05
N LEU A 88 4.02 -4.58 11.87
CA LEU A 88 3.36 -4.94 13.12
C LEU A 88 3.31 -3.74 14.08
N PHE A 89 4.46 -3.12 14.36
CA PHE A 89 4.49 -1.97 15.27
C PHE A 89 3.76 -0.76 14.70
N GLY A 90 3.85 -0.51 13.40
CA GLY A 90 3.12 0.55 12.72
C GLY A 90 1.60 0.37 12.82
N ALA A 91 1.09 -0.84 12.60
CA ALA A 91 -0.33 -1.16 12.74
C ALA A 91 -0.80 -1.03 14.19
N LEU A 92 -0.01 -1.50 15.16
CA LEU A 92 -0.31 -1.35 16.59
C LEU A 92 -0.35 0.12 17.02
N PHE A 93 0.60 0.93 16.54
CA PHE A 93 0.64 2.36 16.84
C PHE A 93 -0.52 3.11 16.19
N ALA A 94 -0.77 2.88 14.90
CA ALA A 94 -1.87 3.51 14.16
C ALA A 94 -3.26 3.26 14.77
N ASN A 95 -3.46 2.13 15.45
CA ASN A 95 -4.72 1.77 16.09
C ASN A 95 -4.83 2.20 17.56
N GLN A 96 -3.87 2.97 18.09
CA GLN A 96 -4.01 3.52 19.44
C GLN A 96 -5.17 4.52 19.55
N PRO A 97 -5.85 4.61 20.72
CA PRO A 97 -7.04 5.44 20.91
C PRO A 97 -6.82 6.95 20.67
N PHE A 98 -5.61 7.44 20.97
CA PHE A 98 -5.25 8.85 20.83
C PHE A 98 -4.86 9.26 19.40
N ILE A 99 -4.75 8.31 18.47
CA ILE A 99 -4.44 8.59 17.06
C ILE A 99 -5.73 8.55 16.26
N SER A 100 -6.19 9.69 15.74
CA SER A 100 -7.38 9.72 14.89
C SER A 100 -7.06 9.33 13.45
N SER A 101 -8.07 8.84 12.74
CA SER A 101 -8.00 8.56 11.29
C SER A 101 -7.58 9.78 10.47
N GLU A 102 -7.98 10.97 10.90
CA GLU A 102 -7.62 12.24 10.25
C GLU A 102 -6.12 12.55 10.40
N ILE A 103 -5.52 12.27 11.56
CA ILE A 103 -4.07 12.40 11.75
C ILE A 103 -3.33 11.47 10.79
N ILE A 104 -3.74 10.19 10.72
CA ILE A 104 -3.12 9.22 9.82
C ILE A 104 -3.28 9.64 8.36
N LYS A 105 -4.46 10.12 7.97
CA LYS A 105 -4.72 10.61 6.61
C LYS A 105 -3.80 11.76 6.23
N LYS A 106 -3.62 12.74 7.13
CA LYS A 106 -2.69 13.87 6.92
C LYS A 106 -1.24 13.41 6.84
N LEU A 107 -0.79 12.56 7.77
CA LEU A 107 0.56 12.00 7.75
C LEU A 107 0.83 11.23 6.45
N TYR A 108 -0.15 10.44 6.01
CA TYR A 108 -0.07 9.70 4.76
C TYR A 108 0.03 10.62 3.54
N GLY A 109 -0.79 11.68 3.48
CA GLY A 109 -0.71 12.68 2.41
C GLY A 109 0.63 13.41 2.38
N ILE A 110 1.15 13.83 3.54
CA ILE A 110 2.48 14.46 3.64
C ILE A 110 3.56 13.49 3.18
N PHE A 111 3.51 12.23 3.60
CA PHE A 111 4.45 11.20 3.16
C PHE A 111 4.46 11.04 1.63
N LEU A 112 3.27 10.94 1.02
CA LEU A 112 3.14 10.83 -0.44
C LEU A 112 3.67 12.08 -1.17
N LEU A 113 3.39 13.28 -0.65
CA LEU A 113 3.91 14.53 -1.20
C LEU A 113 5.44 14.58 -1.16
N LEU A 114 6.03 14.28 0.00
CA LEU A 114 7.48 14.25 0.17
C LEU A 114 8.14 13.22 -0.74
N LEU A 115 7.56 12.02 -0.83
CA LEU A 115 8.04 10.97 -1.71
C LEU A 115 7.97 11.39 -3.17
N GLY A 116 6.84 11.95 -3.61
CA GLY A 116 6.65 12.43 -4.98
C GLY A 116 7.61 13.56 -5.35
N ILE A 117 7.74 14.57 -4.50
CA ILE A 117 8.71 15.67 -4.69
C ILE A 117 10.12 15.12 -4.80
N ARG A 118 10.51 14.20 -3.90
CA ARG A 118 11.86 13.64 -3.92
C ARG A 118 12.12 12.75 -5.13
N TYR A 119 11.11 12.07 -5.65
CA TYR A 119 11.24 11.28 -6.88
C TYR A 119 11.40 12.17 -8.12
N LEU A 120 10.84 13.39 -8.12
CA LEU A 120 10.96 14.36 -9.20
C LEU A 120 12.26 15.18 -9.15
N LEU A 121 12.73 15.50 -7.94
CA LEU A 121 13.92 16.32 -7.70
C LEU A 121 15.19 15.50 -7.50
N GLY A 122 15.07 14.18 -7.30
CA GLY A 122 16.19 13.27 -7.21
C GLY A 122 16.93 13.20 -8.56
N ARG A 123 18.26 13.30 -8.51
CA ARG A 123 19.12 12.91 -9.64
C ARG A 123 19.04 11.41 -9.87
#